data_AF-A0A1S6H6D3-F1
#
_entry.id   AF-A0A1S6H6D3-F1
#
_cell.length_a   1.000
_cell.length_b   1.000
_cell.length_c   1.000
_cell.angle_alpha   90.00
_cell.angle_beta   90.00
_cell.angle_gamma   90.00
#
_symmetry.space_group_name_H-M   'P 1'
#
loop_
_entity.id
_entity.type
_entity.pdbx_description
1 polymer ?
#
loop_
_entity_poly.entity_id
_entity_poly.type
_entity_poly.pdbx_seq_one_letter_code
_entity_poly.pdbx_strand_id
1 'polypeptide(L)'
;MQKSLTAGQIKQILGFLRDVLIVIGLGFYQAQAFINDKTRVDKFKEDFKALLNASLKVNPYIKERVKQAWFYPKNWKVKNVTEQLAKLTELFPGIDLSQVEALVAKVTLQKWHDGIAVLPKLSFLGLLWGIADPYGKGYGLICEKLFELIAGSRAFHNYRAGQMNDQYIRIMEQVREQLKKLEAETPGDVLVLAFDFGKTYAGYSPRNARHEALNNNQLPLITAQVASLLLTMPDRLTAWEQLFIDCSGDEWDWDAVGRWLYSVCFRFDDGRLRFDSGNADAPSDDYGSVVASLGSVPGV
;
A
#
# COMPACT_ATOMS: atom_id res chain seq x y z
N MET A 1 -9.46 21.39 22.27
CA MET A 1 -9.23 20.97 23.67
C MET A 1 -9.63 19.51 23.81
N GLN A 2 -8.68 18.60 24.01
CA GLN A 2 -8.97 17.17 24.18
C GLN A 2 -9.60 16.99 25.57
N LYS A 3 -10.83 16.49 25.64
CA LYS A 3 -11.47 16.19 26.94
C LYS A 3 -10.60 15.15 27.66
N SER A 4 -10.28 15.39 28.92
CA SER A 4 -9.62 14.40 29.76
C SER A 4 -10.53 13.19 29.97
N LEU A 5 -9.90 12.02 30.18
CA LEU A 5 -10.63 10.80 30.55
C LEU A 5 -11.40 11.03 31.86
N THR A 6 -12.63 10.55 31.90
CA THR A 6 -13.44 10.56 33.13
C THR A 6 -12.97 9.46 34.07
N ALA A 7 -13.21 9.64 35.38
CA ALA A 7 -12.94 8.60 36.38
C ALA A 7 -13.65 7.27 36.06
N GLY A 8 -14.84 7.32 35.47
CA GLY A 8 -15.60 6.14 35.03
C GLY A 8 -14.89 5.37 33.90
N GLN A 9 -14.37 6.09 32.89
CA GLN A 9 -13.61 5.48 31.79
C GLN A 9 -12.31 4.85 32.28
N ILE A 10 -11.58 5.53 33.18
CA ILE A 10 -10.36 4.98 33.79
C ILE A 10 -10.68 3.68 34.54
N LYS A 11 -11.76 3.66 35.33
CA LYS A 11 -12.20 2.47 36.07
C LYS A 11 -12.53 1.31 35.15
N GLN A 12 -13.18 1.55 34.02
CA GLN A 12 -13.48 0.51 33.02
C GLN A 12 -12.21 -0.08 32.39
N ILE A 13 -11.27 0.78 31.97
CA ILE A 13 -10.00 0.34 31.37
C ILE A 13 -9.17 -0.50 32.36
N LEU A 14 -9.10 -0.08 33.63
CA LEU A 14 -8.45 -0.86 34.68
C LEU A 14 -9.16 -2.20 34.95
N GLY A 15 -10.49 -2.23 34.80
CA GLY A 15 -11.29 -3.45 34.84
C GLY A 15 -10.85 -4.45 33.78
N PHE A 16 -10.70 -4.02 32.52
CA PHE A 16 -10.25 -4.91 31.43
C PHE A 16 -8.87 -5.52 31.71
N LEU A 17 -7.92 -4.71 32.20
CA LEU A 17 -6.59 -5.20 32.58
C LEU A 17 -6.67 -6.24 33.71
N ARG A 18 -7.51 -6.00 34.72
CA ARG A 18 -7.74 -6.95 35.81
C ARG A 18 -8.27 -8.28 35.27
N ASP A 19 -9.24 -8.25 34.37
CA ASP A 19 -9.84 -9.46 33.81
C ASP A 19 -8.80 -10.29 33.04
N VAL A 20 -7.94 -9.64 32.24
CA VAL A 20 -6.81 -10.32 31.56
C VAL A 20 -5.86 -10.98 32.56
N LEU A 21 -5.47 -10.27 33.63
CA LEU A 21 -4.58 -10.81 34.67
C LEU A 21 -5.16 -12.04 35.37
N ILE A 22 -6.48 -12.08 35.58
CA ILE A 22 -7.18 -13.23 36.14
C ILE A 22 -7.13 -14.41 35.16
N VAL A 23 -7.43 -14.18 33.88
CA VAL A 23 -7.47 -15.23 32.84
C VAL A 23 -6.10 -15.90 32.65
N ILE A 24 -5.02 -15.13 32.66
CA ILE A 24 -3.66 -15.70 32.52
C ILE A 24 -3.16 -16.42 33.79
N GLY A 25 -3.90 -16.35 34.90
CA GLY A 25 -3.56 -17.05 36.14
C GLY A 25 -2.28 -16.56 36.79
N LEU A 26 -1.98 -15.26 36.72
CA LEU A 26 -0.72 -14.71 37.23
C LEU A 26 -0.60 -14.92 38.75
N GLY A 27 0.34 -15.76 39.18
CA GLY A 27 0.55 -16.10 40.59
C GLY A 27 1.33 -15.03 41.37
N PHE A 28 1.25 -15.07 42.70
CA PHE A 28 1.88 -14.10 43.60
C PHE A 28 3.38 -13.90 43.31
N TYR A 29 4.15 -14.98 43.22
CA TYR A 29 5.60 -14.90 43.00
C TYR A 29 5.96 -14.34 41.63
N GLN A 30 5.17 -14.68 40.59
CA GLN A 30 5.37 -14.16 39.23
C GLN A 30 5.05 -12.65 39.18
N ALA A 31 3.98 -12.22 39.85
CA ALA A 31 3.62 -10.81 39.98
C ALA A 31 4.71 -10.03 40.72
N GLN A 32 5.20 -10.54 41.86
CA GLN A 32 6.24 -9.87 42.64
C GLN A 32 7.57 -9.77 41.88
N ALA A 33 7.96 -10.83 41.17
CA ALA A 33 9.15 -10.84 40.32
C ALA A 33 9.04 -9.81 39.18
N PHE A 34 7.86 -9.69 38.56
CA PHE A 34 7.61 -8.67 37.54
C PHE A 34 7.70 -7.25 38.13
N ILE A 35 7.01 -6.98 39.25
CA ILE A 35 6.95 -5.64 39.87
C ILE A 35 8.33 -5.15 40.33
N ASN A 36 9.18 -6.05 40.83
CA ASN A 36 10.50 -5.70 41.35
C ASN A 36 11.54 -5.45 40.24
N ASP A 37 11.28 -5.85 39.00
CA ASP A 37 12.16 -5.61 37.85
C ASP A 37 11.73 -4.35 37.10
N LYS A 38 12.35 -3.22 37.47
CA LYS A 38 12.05 -1.91 36.88
C LYS A 38 12.19 -1.88 35.35
N THR A 39 13.23 -2.51 34.81
CA THR A 39 13.49 -2.55 33.37
C THR A 39 12.38 -3.30 32.65
N ARG A 40 11.95 -4.44 33.20
CA ARG A 40 10.84 -5.23 32.65
C ARG A 40 9.50 -4.49 32.74
N VAL A 41 9.24 -3.79 33.84
CA VAL A 41 8.03 -2.96 34.01
C VAL A 41 8.00 -1.81 33.03
N ASP A 42 9.11 -1.10 32.82
CA ASP A 42 9.15 0.05 31.93
C ASP A 42 9.02 -0.38 30.46
N LYS A 43 9.63 -1.51 30.07
CA LYS A 43 9.39 -2.11 28.75
C LYS A 43 7.92 -2.50 28.55
N PHE A 44 7.32 -3.16 29.54
CA PHE A 44 5.90 -3.52 29.48
C PHE A 44 4.99 -2.28 29.31
N LYS A 45 5.29 -1.17 29.98
CA LYS A 45 4.51 0.08 29.82
C LYS A 45 4.60 0.62 28.39
N GLU A 46 5.79 0.63 27.79
CA GLU A 46 5.96 1.08 26.40
C GLU A 46 5.23 0.15 25.43
N ASP A 47 5.36 -1.17 25.58
CA ASP A 47 4.67 -2.15 24.75
C ASP A 47 3.14 -2.05 24.90
N PHE A 48 2.64 -1.91 26.14
CA PHE A 48 1.22 -1.72 26.41
C PHE A 48 0.69 -0.39 25.87
N LYS A 49 1.46 0.69 25.96
CA LYS A 49 1.12 1.99 25.37
C LYS A 49 1.04 1.90 23.85
N ALA A 50 1.96 1.19 23.20
CA ALA A 50 1.91 0.95 21.76
C ALA A 50 0.65 0.16 21.37
N LEU A 51 0.34 -0.91 22.10
CA LEU A 51 -0.87 -1.73 21.88
C LEU A 51 -2.15 -0.92 22.06
N LEU A 52 -2.24 -0.14 23.15
CA LEU A 52 -3.41 0.68 23.43
C LEU A 52 -3.57 1.79 22.38
N ASN A 53 -2.48 2.44 21.98
CA ASN A 53 -2.52 3.44 20.90
C ASN A 53 -3.02 2.83 19.58
N ALA A 54 -2.59 1.61 19.25
CA ALA A 54 -3.09 0.90 18.08
C ALA A 54 -4.60 0.59 18.20
N SER A 55 -5.04 0.12 19.37
CA SER A 55 -6.45 -0.25 19.63
C SER A 55 -7.40 0.97 19.67
N LEU A 56 -6.87 2.14 20.01
CA LEU A 56 -7.62 3.40 20.05
C LEU A 56 -7.71 4.10 18.68
N LYS A 57 -6.97 3.64 17.66
CA LYS A 57 -7.12 4.17 16.31
C LYS A 57 -8.49 3.76 15.76
N VAL A 58 -9.45 4.67 15.86
CA VAL A 58 -10.72 4.56 15.15
C VAL A 58 -10.44 4.87 13.69
N ASN A 59 -10.76 3.94 12.78
CA ASN A 59 -10.76 4.25 11.35
C ASN A 59 -11.83 5.32 11.08
N PRO A 60 -11.46 6.58 10.76
CA PRO A 60 -12.42 7.65 10.56
C PRO A 60 -13.25 7.45 9.27
N TYR A 61 -12.79 6.58 8.38
CA TYR A 61 -13.34 6.33 7.06
C TYR A 61 -14.14 5.02 7.00
N ILE A 62 -14.48 4.42 8.14
CA ILE A 62 -15.14 3.10 8.20
C ILE A 62 -16.45 3.02 7.38
N LYS A 63 -17.13 4.16 7.20
CA LYS A 63 -18.38 4.28 6.43
C LYS A 63 -18.17 4.44 4.92
N GLU A 64 -16.93 4.68 4.48
CA GLU A 64 -16.58 4.86 3.07
C GLU A 64 -16.30 3.49 2.43
N ARG A 65 -17.36 2.66 2.40
CA ARG A 65 -17.35 1.33 1.81
C ARG A 65 -18.69 1.05 1.15
N VAL A 66 -18.65 0.44 -0.02
CA VAL A 66 -19.80 -0.09 -0.73
C VAL A 66 -19.57 -1.58 -1.04
N LYS A 67 -20.64 -2.28 -1.38
CA LYS A 67 -20.54 -3.68 -1.78
C LYS A 67 -19.93 -3.77 -3.17
N GLN A 68 -18.78 -4.45 -3.30
CA GLN A 68 -18.15 -4.78 -4.58
C GLN A 68 -19.14 -5.40 -5.58
N ALA A 69 -19.10 -4.94 -6.82
CA ALA A 69 -19.87 -5.48 -7.94
C ALA A 69 -18.99 -6.08 -9.05
N TRP A 70 -17.69 -5.71 -9.12
CA TRP A 70 -16.80 -6.05 -10.23
C TRP A 70 -15.63 -6.90 -9.74
N PHE A 71 -15.09 -7.75 -10.60
CA PHE A 71 -14.07 -8.73 -10.24
C PHE A 71 -12.93 -8.73 -11.25
N TYR A 72 -11.86 -9.46 -10.97
CA TYR A 72 -10.80 -9.68 -11.95
C TYR A 72 -11.32 -10.41 -13.19
N PRO A 73 -10.61 -10.32 -14.34
CA PRO A 73 -10.94 -11.13 -15.50
C PRO A 73 -11.10 -12.61 -15.12
N LYS A 74 -12.10 -13.27 -15.72
CA LYS A 74 -12.39 -14.67 -15.44
C LYS A 74 -11.14 -15.52 -15.70
N ASN A 75 -10.80 -16.39 -14.75
CA ASN A 75 -9.61 -17.27 -14.79
C ASN A 75 -8.26 -16.53 -14.85
N TRP A 76 -8.23 -15.22 -14.61
CA TRP A 76 -6.97 -14.49 -14.53
C TRP A 76 -6.11 -15.03 -13.38
N LYS A 77 -4.81 -15.09 -13.64
CA LYS A 77 -3.79 -15.49 -12.67
C LYS A 77 -2.62 -14.53 -12.76
N VAL A 78 -2.01 -14.25 -11.61
CA VAL A 78 -0.75 -13.51 -11.55
C VAL A 78 0.30 -14.24 -12.39
N LYS A 79 1.03 -13.48 -13.22
CA LYS A 79 2.17 -14.01 -13.99
C LYS A 79 3.21 -14.53 -13.03
N ASN A 80 3.82 -15.67 -13.36
CA ASN A 80 4.87 -16.21 -12.50
C ASN A 80 6.10 -15.29 -12.50
N VAL A 81 6.98 -15.47 -11.50
CA VAL A 81 8.16 -14.60 -11.34
C VAL A 81 9.02 -14.58 -12.61
N THR A 82 9.26 -15.73 -13.24
CA THR A 82 10.05 -15.82 -14.47
C THR A 82 9.45 -14.99 -15.63
N GLU A 83 8.13 -15.04 -15.81
CA GLU A 83 7.42 -14.21 -16.80
C GLU A 83 7.57 -12.71 -16.50
N GLN A 84 7.45 -12.32 -15.22
CA GLN A 84 7.65 -10.92 -14.81
C GLN A 84 9.09 -10.46 -15.09
N LEU A 85 10.10 -11.27 -14.74
CA LEU A 85 11.50 -10.94 -14.98
C LEU A 85 11.82 -10.75 -16.45
N ALA A 86 11.35 -11.66 -17.31
CA ALA A 86 11.54 -11.54 -18.75
C ALA A 86 10.96 -10.21 -19.27
N LYS A 87 9.77 -9.82 -18.79
CA LYS A 87 9.14 -8.56 -19.19
C LYS A 87 9.86 -7.34 -18.62
N LEU A 88 10.35 -7.39 -17.39
CA LEU A 88 11.13 -6.30 -16.80
C LEU A 88 12.46 -6.09 -17.53
N THR A 89 13.15 -7.15 -17.94
CA THR A 89 14.39 -7.04 -18.74
C THR A 89 14.14 -6.38 -20.10
N GLU A 90 12.99 -6.66 -20.72
CA GLU A 90 12.58 -6.00 -21.97
C GLU A 90 12.30 -4.50 -21.77
N LEU A 91 11.60 -4.15 -20.69
CA LEU A 91 11.12 -2.79 -20.43
C LEU A 91 12.19 -1.85 -19.85
N PHE A 92 13.11 -2.39 -19.05
CA PHE A 92 14.07 -1.61 -18.27
C PHE A 92 15.50 -2.10 -18.54
N PRO A 93 16.18 -1.53 -19.55
CA PRO A 93 17.56 -1.90 -19.86
C PRO A 93 18.49 -1.73 -18.66
N GLY A 94 19.28 -2.76 -18.37
CA GLY A 94 20.29 -2.73 -17.30
C GLY A 94 19.76 -2.93 -15.87
N ILE A 95 18.48 -3.27 -15.70
CA ILE A 95 17.91 -3.59 -14.38
C ILE A 95 18.59 -4.81 -13.73
N ASP A 96 19.09 -4.66 -12.49
CA ASP A 96 19.66 -5.76 -11.71
C ASP A 96 18.56 -6.63 -11.07
N LEU A 97 18.41 -7.83 -11.61
CA LEU A 97 17.47 -8.86 -11.13
C LEU A 97 18.17 -10.00 -10.37
N SER A 98 19.48 -9.89 -10.12
CA SER A 98 20.29 -10.97 -9.50
C SER A 98 19.80 -11.39 -8.12
N GLN A 99 19.16 -10.47 -7.39
CA GLN A 99 18.67 -10.70 -6.03
C GLN A 99 17.26 -11.29 -5.95
N VAL A 100 16.55 -11.39 -7.08
CA VAL A 100 15.11 -11.74 -7.07
C VAL A 100 14.87 -13.10 -6.44
N GLU A 101 15.64 -14.13 -6.81
CA GLU A 101 15.45 -15.49 -6.26
C GLU A 101 15.58 -15.51 -4.73
N ALA A 102 16.61 -14.84 -4.20
CA ALA A 102 16.85 -14.73 -2.77
C ALA A 102 15.76 -13.92 -2.05
N LEU A 103 15.16 -12.93 -2.72
CA LEU A 103 14.06 -12.15 -2.17
C LEU A 103 12.74 -12.93 -2.19
N VAL A 104 12.44 -13.64 -3.28
CA VAL A 104 11.26 -14.54 -3.40
C VAL A 104 11.25 -15.56 -2.28
N ALA A 105 12.41 -16.15 -1.95
CA ALA A 105 12.53 -17.14 -0.87
C ALA A 105 12.15 -16.60 0.52
N LYS A 106 12.14 -15.26 0.71
CA LYS A 106 11.75 -14.61 1.97
C LYS A 106 10.27 -14.22 2.00
N VAL A 107 9.57 -14.29 0.87
CA VAL A 107 8.16 -13.89 0.78
C VAL A 107 7.26 -15.00 1.31
N THR A 108 6.40 -14.66 2.27
CA THR A 108 5.34 -15.55 2.76
C THR A 108 3.99 -15.18 2.16
N LEU A 109 3.38 -16.10 1.42
CA LEU A 109 2.05 -15.92 0.87
C LEU A 109 0.97 -16.24 1.91
N GLN A 110 -0.01 -15.36 2.03
CA GLN A 110 -1.23 -15.52 2.81
C GLN A 110 -2.40 -15.71 1.85
N LYS A 111 -3.53 -16.23 2.36
CA LYS A 111 -4.71 -16.58 1.55
C LYS A 111 -5.28 -15.41 0.73
N TRP A 112 -5.10 -14.17 1.20
CA TRP A 112 -5.62 -12.98 0.53
C TRP A 112 -4.69 -12.43 -0.56
N HIS A 113 -3.43 -12.90 -0.64
CA HIS A 113 -2.53 -12.47 -1.71
C HIS A 113 -2.90 -13.11 -3.03
N ASP A 114 -2.78 -12.33 -4.11
CA ASP A 114 -2.92 -12.83 -5.48
C ASP A 114 -1.65 -13.55 -5.96
N GLY A 115 -0.48 -13.15 -5.44
CA GLY A 115 0.80 -13.74 -5.77
C GLY A 115 1.99 -12.89 -5.33
N ILE A 116 3.10 -13.02 -6.05
CA ILE A 116 4.32 -12.25 -5.86
C ILE A 116 4.45 -11.23 -6.99
N ALA A 117 4.72 -9.98 -6.65
CA ALA A 117 5.07 -8.92 -7.58
C ALA A 117 6.57 -8.66 -7.55
N VAL A 118 7.18 -8.50 -8.72
CA VAL A 118 8.52 -7.94 -8.89
C VAL A 118 8.36 -6.52 -9.45
N LEU A 119 8.73 -5.52 -8.66
CA LEU A 119 8.49 -4.11 -8.95
C LEU A 119 9.82 -3.38 -9.09
N PRO A 120 10.08 -2.62 -10.17
CA PRO A 120 11.24 -1.75 -10.23
C PRO A 120 11.16 -0.69 -9.13
N LYS A 121 12.29 -0.44 -8.47
CA LYS A 121 12.41 0.59 -7.44
C LYS A 121 12.31 1.98 -8.05
N LEU A 122 11.72 2.93 -7.32
CA LEU A 122 11.72 4.34 -7.72
C LEU A 122 13.15 4.90 -7.80
N SER A 123 14.03 4.50 -6.88
CA SER A 123 15.45 4.87 -6.92
C SER A 123 16.14 4.44 -8.21
N PHE A 124 15.89 3.20 -8.64
CA PHE A 124 16.38 2.68 -9.93
C PHE A 124 15.79 3.43 -11.12
N LEU A 125 14.46 3.62 -11.16
CA LEU A 125 13.79 4.34 -12.26
C LEU A 125 14.28 5.79 -12.37
N GLY A 126 14.52 6.46 -11.23
CA GLY A 126 15.12 7.79 -11.17
C GLY A 126 16.52 7.81 -11.79
N LEU A 127 17.36 6.83 -11.47
CA LEU A 127 18.69 6.71 -12.07
C LEU A 127 18.61 6.43 -13.58
N LEU A 128 17.79 5.46 -13.99
CA LEU A 128 17.64 5.04 -15.38
C LEU A 128 17.25 6.20 -16.30
N TRP A 129 16.37 7.08 -15.84
CA TRP A 129 15.85 8.19 -16.63
C TRP A 129 16.48 9.55 -16.29
N GLY A 130 17.49 9.59 -15.41
CA GLY A 130 18.14 10.84 -15.01
C GLY A 130 17.22 11.82 -14.28
N ILE A 131 16.22 11.31 -13.54
CA ILE A 131 15.23 12.10 -12.82
C ILE A 131 15.67 12.26 -11.36
N ALA A 132 15.91 13.50 -10.95
CA ALA A 132 16.22 13.84 -9.57
C ALA A 132 14.98 13.75 -8.66
N ASP A 133 15.19 13.40 -7.39
CA ASP A 133 14.14 13.31 -6.36
C ASP A 133 12.92 12.45 -6.79
N PRO A 134 13.11 11.15 -7.10
CA PRO A 134 12.06 10.29 -7.65
C PRO A 134 10.90 10.01 -6.69
N TYR A 135 11.04 10.33 -5.39
CA TYR A 135 9.98 10.20 -4.38
C TYR A 135 9.26 11.52 -4.10
N GLY A 136 9.80 12.64 -4.59
CA GLY A 136 9.28 13.98 -4.38
C GLY A 136 9.01 14.65 -5.72
N LYS A 137 9.77 15.69 -6.06
CA LYS A 137 9.49 16.54 -7.23
C LYS A 137 9.57 15.81 -8.56
N GLY A 138 10.44 14.80 -8.67
CA GLY A 138 10.60 13.99 -9.87
C GLY A 138 9.54 12.91 -10.06
N TYR A 139 8.69 12.65 -9.05
CA TYR A 139 7.78 11.50 -9.05
C TYR A 139 6.81 11.49 -10.24
N GLY A 140 6.23 12.66 -10.57
CA GLY A 140 5.33 12.78 -11.73
C GLY A 140 6.00 12.42 -13.05
N LEU A 141 7.29 12.76 -13.21
CA LEU A 141 8.07 12.43 -14.41
C LEU A 141 8.35 10.92 -14.53
N ILE A 142 8.57 10.24 -13.39
CA ILE A 142 8.69 8.77 -13.37
C ILE A 142 7.38 8.13 -13.88
N CYS A 143 6.23 8.65 -13.44
CA CYS A 143 4.93 8.16 -13.87
C CYS A 143 4.72 8.37 -15.38
N GLU A 144 5.05 9.54 -15.92
CA GLU A 144 4.96 9.81 -17.37
C GLU A 144 5.83 8.84 -18.19
N LYS A 145 7.05 8.52 -17.73
CA LYS A 145 7.91 7.54 -18.40
C LYS A 145 7.30 6.13 -18.41
N LEU A 146 6.64 5.72 -17.33
CA LEU A 146 5.89 4.45 -17.30
C LEU A 146 4.65 4.49 -18.20
N PHE A 147 3.98 5.63 -18.30
CA PHE A 147 2.84 5.83 -19.19
C PHE A 147 3.24 5.75 -20.66
N GLU A 148 4.41 6.28 -21.04
CA GLU A 148 4.99 6.12 -22.38
C GLU A 148 5.16 4.62 -22.72
N LEU A 149 5.68 3.82 -21.79
CA LEU A 149 5.81 2.36 -21.96
C LEU A 149 4.44 1.67 -22.11
N ILE A 150 3.44 2.08 -21.33
CA ILE A 150 2.08 1.53 -21.44
C ILE A 150 1.49 1.88 -22.80
N ALA A 151 1.58 3.14 -23.23
CA ALA A 151 1.08 3.60 -24.52
C ALA A 151 1.76 2.89 -25.71
N GLY A 152 3.05 2.54 -25.56
CA GLY A 152 3.78 1.75 -26.56
C GLY A 152 3.35 0.27 -26.65
N SER A 153 2.68 -0.27 -25.62
CA SER A 153 2.29 -1.68 -25.56
C SER A 153 0.80 -1.94 -25.77
N ARG A 154 -0.07 -0.94 -25.53
CA ARG A 154 -1.52 -1.06 -25.65
C ARG A 154 -2.19 0.31 -25.79
N ALA A 155 -3.46 0.31 -26.23
CA ALA A 155 -4.27 1.53 -26.24
C ALA A 155 -4.38 2.11 -24.82
N PHE A 156 -3.88 3.34 -24.67
CA PHE A 156 -3.80 4.04 -23.39
C PHE A 156 -4.15 5.53 -23.55
N HIS A 157 -4.79 6.09 -22.54
CA HIS A 157 -5.07 7.52 -22.47
C HIS A 157 -4.82 8.06 -21.05
N ASN A 158 -3.93 9.05 -20.95
CA ASN A 158 -3.68 9.80 -19.72
C ASN A 158 -4.55 11.07 -19.70
N TYR A 159 -5.64 11.08 -18.93
CA TYR A 159 -6.49 12.28 -18.77
C TYR A 159 -5.80 13.40 -17.98
N ARG A 160 -4.68 13.09 -17.33
CA ARG A 160 -3.87 14.01 -16.53
C ARG A 160 -2.58 14.43 -17.25
N ALA A 161 -2.48 14.18 -18.56
CA ALA A 161 -1.31 14.55 -19.35
C ALA A 161 -1.02 16.05 -19.21
N GLY A 162 0.26 16.39 -18.96
CA GLY A 162 0.69 17.76 -18.70
C GLY A 162 0.47 18.24 -17.26
N GLN A 163 -0.18 17.45 -16.41
CA GLN A 163 -0.38 17.72 -14.98
C GLN A 163 0.47 16.80 -14.08
N MET A 164 1.38 16.00 -14.63
CA MET A 164 2.21 15.07 -13.84
C MET A 164 3.45 15.74 -13.25
N ASN A 165 3.22 16.65 -12.29
CA ASN A 165 4.27 17.35 -11.54
C ASN A 165 3.90 17.49 -10.05
N ASP A 166 4.82 18.05 -9.25
CA ASP A 166 4.75 18.13 -7.79
C ASP A 166 3.63 19.01 -7.24
N GLN A 167 2.94 19.77 -8.11
CA GLN A 167 1.75 20.54 -7.74
C GLN A 167 0.48 19.69 -7.72
N TYR A 168 0.41 18.63 -8.52
CA TYR A 168 -0.81 17.86 -8.73
C TYR A 168 -0.73 16.44 -8.20
N ILE A 169 0.44 15.80 -8.24
CA ILE A 169 0.62 14.43 -7.75
C ILE A 169 1.76 14.35 -6.75
N ARG A 170 1.53 13.58 -5.68
CA ARG A 170 2.57 13.18 -4.75
C ARG A 170 2.29 11.81 -4.17
N ILE A 171 3.34 11.15 -3.71
CA ILE A 171 3.21 10.01 -2.82
C ILE A 171 2.80 10.54 -1.44
N MET A 172 1.80 9.93 -0.81
CA MET A 172 1.42 10.29 0.56
C MET A 172 2.61 10.13 1.51
N GLU A 173 2.85 11.12 2.36
CA GLU A 173 4.05 11.22 3.21
C GLU A 173 4.44 9.91 3.90
N GLN A 174 3.51 9.28 4.62
CA GLN A 174 3.76 8.02 5.33
C GLN A 174 4.09 6.87 4.39
N VAL A 175 3.41 6.78 3.23
CA VAL A 175 3.68 5.76 2.20
C VAL A 175 5.07 5.99 1.60
N ARG A 176 5.43 7.26 1.36
CA ARG A 176 6.74 7.66 0.85
C ARG A 176 7.86 7.23 1.77
N GLU A 177 7.74 7.51 3.06
CA GLU A 177 8.77 7.15 4.03
C GLU A 177 8.89 5.62 4.22
N GLN A 178 7.77 4.90 4.21
CA GLN A 178 7.79 3.42 4.20
C GLN A 178 8.48 2.87 2.95
N LEU A 179 8.18 3.43 1.77
CA LEU A 179 8.77 3.00 0.52
C LEU A 179 10.27 3.29 0.46
N LYS A 180 10.71 4.49 0.87
CA LYS A 180 12.14 4.84 0.92
C LYS A 180 12.91 3.88 1.83
N LYS A 181 12.35 3.58 3.02
CA LYS A 181 12.94 2.61 3.94
C LYS A 181 13.02 1.22 3.30
N LEU A 182 11.92 0.75 2.72
CA LEU A 182 11.87 -0.56 2.07
C LEU A 182 12.88 -0.69 0.92
N GLU A 183 13.00 0.34 0.07
CA GLU A 183 13.96 0.34 -1.03
C GLU A 183 15.42 0.37 -0.55
N ALA A 184 15.70 1.09 0.53
CA ALA A 184 17.03 1.16 1.13
C ALA A 184 17.45 -0.16 1.82
N GLU A 185 16.49 -0.89 2.39
CA GLU A 185 16.72 -2.18 3.08
C GLU A 185 16.74 -3.38 2.12
N THR A 186 16.20 -3.22 0.91
CA THR A 186 16.16 -4.28 -0.11
C THR A 186 17.39 -4.17 -1.01
N PRO A 187 18.18 -5.23 -1.26
CA PRO A 187 19.27 -5.18 -2.25
C PRO A 187 18.75 -5.22 -3.70
N GLY A 188 19.56 -4.77 -4.66
CA GLY A 188 19.25 -4.76 -6.09
C GLY A 188 18.32 -3.62 -6.54
N ASP A 189 17.79 -3.72 -7.77
CA ASP A 189 17.01 -2.67 -8.41
C ASP A 189 15.49 -2.86 -8.33
N VAL A 190 15.05 -3.93 -7.66
CA VAL A 190 13.63 -4.30 -7.55
C VAL A 190 13.20 -4.55 -6.11
N LEU A 191 11.91 -4.41 -5.89
CA LEU A 191 11.20 -4.94 -4.73
C LEU A 191 10.50 -6.24 -5.13
N VAL A 192 10.53 -7.23 -4.23
CA VAL A 192 9.79 -8.48 -4.40
C VAL A 192 8.84 -8.62 -3.22
N LEU A 193 7.54 -8.51 -3.48
CA LEU A 193 6.52 -8.41 -2.43
C LEU A 193 5.36 -9.35 -2.72
N ALA A 194 4.77 -9.92 -1.67
CA ALA A 194 3.43 -10.49 -1.79
C ALA A 194 2.40 -9.36 -1.91
N PHE A 195 1.40 -9.52 -2.77
CA PHE A 195 0.48 -8.41 -3.06
C PHE A 195 -0.94 -8.87 -3.39
N ASP A 196 -1.86 -7.90 -3.37
CA ASP A 196 -3.25 -8.00 -3.80
C ASP A 196 -3.55 -6.89 -4.81
N PHE A 197 -4.10 -7.26 -5.96
CA PHE A 197 -4.40 -6.39 -7.11
C PHE A 197 -5.73 -5.62 -6.95
N GLY A 198 -6.15 -5.35 -5.71
CA GLY A 198 -7.31 -4.54 -5.36
C GLY A 198 -8.50 -5.31 -4.79
N LYS A 199 -8.51 -6.64 -4.81
CA LYS A 199 -9.63 -7.46 -4.30
C LYS A 199 -9.85 -7.26 -2.81
N THR A 200 -8.80 -7.14 -2.02
CA THR A 200 -8.91 -7.01 -0.55
C THR A 200 -9.64 -5.73 -0.14
N TYR A 201 -9.44 -4.66 -0.91
CA TYR A 201 -10.04 -3.34 -0.66
C TYR A 201 -11.05 -2.93 -1.74
N ALA A 202 -11.65 -3.91 -2.43
CA ALA A 202 -12.69 -3.64 -3.41
C ALA A 202 -13.91 -3.01 -2.73
N GLY A 203 -14.44 -1.91 -3.30
CA GLY A 203 -15.56 -1.19 -2.71
C GLY A 203 -15.17 -0.16 -1.65
N TYR A 204 -13.89 -0.01 -1.29
CA TYR A 204 -13.44 0.98 -0.30
C TYR A 204 -13.15 2.30 -1.02
N SER A 205 -13.31 3.44 -0.33
CA SER A 205 -12.70 4.66 -0.83
C SER A 205 -11.17 4.55 -0.79
N PRO A 206 -10.43 5.21 -1.69
CA PRO A 206 -8.97 5.18 -1.69
C PRO A 206 -8.35 5.55 -0.33
N ARG A 207 -8.90 6.56 0.37
CA ARG A 207 -8.37 6.97 1.68
C ARG A 207 -8.69 5.97 2.80
N ASN A 208 -9.83 5.28 2.73
CA ASN A 208 -10.16 4.20 3.66
C ASN A 208 -9.24 2.99 3.45
N ALA A 209 -9.06 2.57 2.20
CA ALA A 209 -8.18 1.46 1.85
C ALA A 209 -6.74 1.74 2.28
N ARG A 210 -6.21 2.93 1.98
CA ARG A 210 -4.89 3.38 2.47
C ARG A 210 -4.78 3.33 3.99
N HIS A 211 -5.80 3.80 4.71
CA HIS A 211 -5.80 3.79 6.18
C HIS A 211 -5.74 2.37 6.74
N GLU A 212 -6.55 1.45 6.21
CA GLU A 212 -6.55 0.05 6.61
C GLU A 212 -5.23 -0.62 6.27
N ALA A 213 -4.72 -0.43 5.06
CA ALA A 213 -3.46 -0.99 4.61
C ALA A 213 -2.29 -0.59 5.53
N LEU A 214 -2.16 0.70 5.83
CA LEU A 214 -1.10 1.20 6.71
C LEU A 214 -1.21 0.66 8.16
N ASN A 215 -2.42 0.38 8.64
CA ASN A 215 -2.62 -0.22 9.96
C ASN A 215 -2.45 -1.75 9.96
N ASN A 216 -2.58 -2.39 8.81
CA ASN A 216 -2.41 -3.84 8.63
C ASN A 216 -0.99 -4.22 8.15
N ASN A 217 0.00 -3.34 8.34
CA ASN A 217 1.38 -3.52 7.90
C ASN A 217 1.50 -3.85 6.39
N GLN A 218 0.68 -3.16 5.59
CA GLN A 218 0.71 -3.23 4.14
C GLN A 218 1.21 -1.89 3.58
N LEU A 219 1.79 -1.95 2.39
CA LEU A 219 2.17 -0.81 1.58
C LEU A 219 1.03 -0.54 0.56
N PRO A 220 0.29 0.57 0.68
CA PRO A 220 -0.56 1.07 -0.39
C PRO A 220 0.30 1.35 -1.62
N LEU A 221 0.04 0.68 -2.75
CA LEU A 221 0.87 0.87 -3.93
C LEU A 221 0.56 2.22 -4.61
N ILE A 222 1.62 2.83 -5.11
CA ILE A 222 1.60 4.09 -5.84
C ILE A 222 1.47 3.82 -7.34
N THR A 223 1.15 4.86 -8.12
CA THR A 223 0.99 4.81 -9.58
C THR A 223 2.16 4.16 -10.29
N ALA A 224 3.40 4.49 -9.91
CA ALA A 224 4.57 3.90 -10.56
C ALA A 224 4.62 2.36 -10.41
N GLN A 225 4.23 1.85 -9.24
CA GLN A 225 4.19 0.40 -8.98
C GLN A 225 3.02 -0.26 -9.71
N VAL A 226 1.84 0.36 -9.66
CA VAL A 226 0.65 -0.14 -10.37
C VAL A 226 0.85 -0.14 -11.89
N ALA A 227 1.47 0.91 -12.45
CA ALA A 227 1.83 0.99 -13.85
C ALA A 227 2.80 -0.14 -14.24
N SER A 228 3.80 -0.44 -13.38
CA SER A 228 4.72 -1.56 -13.58
C SER A 228 4.02 -2.92 -13.53
N LEU A 229 3.03 -3.09 -12.65
CA LEU A 229 2.18 -4.29 -12.65
C LEU A 229 1.34 -4.40 -13.93
N LEU A 230 0.79 -3.31 -14.43
CA LEU A 230 0.01 -3.31 -15.68
C LEU A 230 0.87 -3.51 -16.94
N LEU A 231 2.15 -3.16 -16.89
CA LEU A 231 3.13 -3.46 -17.93
C LEU A 231 3.52 -4.95 -17.95
N THR A 232 3.64 -5.57 -16.77
CA THR A 232 4.03 -6.98 -16.63
C THR A 232 2.83 -7.94 -16.71
N MET A 233 1.64 -7.47 -16.37
CA MET A 233 0.39 -8.24 -16.35
C MET A 233 -0.74 -7.46 -17.06
N PRO A 234 -0.60 -7.14 -18.35
CA PRO A 234 -1.56 -6.30 -19.06
C PRO A 234 -2.95 -6.91 -19.17
N ASP A 235 -3.06 -8.25 -19.07
CA ASP A 235 -4.32 -8.99 -19.11
C ASP A 235 -5.19 -8.80 -17.84
N ARG A 236 -4.65 -8.22 -16.76
CA ARG A 236 -5.39 -7.93 -15.52
C ARG A 236 -6.53 -6.94 -15.72
N LEU A 237 -6.38 -5.98 -16.63
CA LEU A 237 -7.37 -4.93 -16.85
C LEU A 237 -7.53 -4.69 -18.35
N THR A 238 -8.59 -5.26 -18.94
CA THR A 238 -8.82 -5.39 -20.40
C THR A 238 -10.26 -5.18 -20.83
N ALA A 239 -11.19 -5.06 -19.89
CA ALA A 239 -12.60 -4.80 -20.17
C ALA A 239 -13.17 -3.86 -19.10
N TRP A 240 -14.26 -3.17 -19.45
CA TRP A 240 -14.95 -2.32 -18.49
C TRP A 240 -15.56 -3.15 -17.37
N GLU A 241 -16.01 -4.40 -17.63
CA GLU A 241 -16.52 -5.42 -16.66
C GLU A 241 -15.56 -5.93 -15.59
N GLN A 242 -14.43 -5.26 -15.39
CA GLN A 242 -13.38 -5.73 -14.48
C GLN A 242 -13.14 -4.73 -13.36
N LEU A 243 -12.70 -5.24 -12.21
CA LEU A 243 -12.33 -4.40 -11.07
C LEU A 243 -11.20 -3.45 -11.48
N PHE A 244 -11.53 -2.16 -11.53
CA PHE A 244 -10.62 -1.04 -11.73
C PHE A 244 -9.74 -0.82 -10.51
N ILE A 245 -8.73 0.03 -10.69
CA ILE A 245 -7.59 0.05 -9.80
C ILE A 245 -7.38 1.44 -9.22
N ASP A 246 -7.43 1.55 -7.90
CA ASP A 246 -6.98 2.75 -7.19
C ASP A 246 -5.50 2.64 -6.81
N CYS A 247 -4.75 3.72 -7.05
CA CYS A 247 -3.39 3.90 -6.58
C CYS A 247 -3.40 4.61 -5.23
N SER A 248 -3.95 3.94 -4.20
CA SER A 248 -4.21 4.56 -2.89
C SER A 248 -2.97 5.09 -2.15
N GLY A 249 -1.76 4.74 -2.59
CA GLY A 249 -0.51 5.31 -2.09
C GLY A 249 -0.24 6.76 -2.55
N ASP A 250 -0.91 7.20 -3.63
CA ASP A 250 -0.81 8.54 -4.16
C ASP A 250 -1.94 9.46 -3.71
N GLU A 251 -1.63 10.75 -3.71
CA GLU A 251 -2.58 11.84 -3.56
C GLU A 251 -2.57 12.72 -4.80
N TRP A 252 -3.75 13.20 -5.15
CA TRP A 252 -3.96 14.13 -6.25
C TRP A 252 -4.59 15.43 -5.76
N ASP A 253 -4.14 16.54 -6.35
CA ASP A 253 -4.70 17.87 -6.15
C ASP A 253 -5.14 18.45 -7.50
N TRP A 254 -6.45 18.58 -7.70
CA TRP A 254 -7.02 19.10 -8.93
C TRP A 254 -6.69 20.58 -9.16
N ASP A 255 -6.59 21.36 -8.08
CA ASP A 255 -6.47 22.81 -8.13
C ASP A 255 -5.01 23.28 -7.92
N ALA A 256 -4.09 22.35 -7.63
CA ALA A 256 -2.69 22.66 -7.27
C ALA A 256 -2.56 23.64 -6.09
N VAL A 257 -3.47 23.56 -5.10
CA VAL A 257 -3.52 24.47 -3.93
C VAL A 257 -3.18 23.82 -2.59
N GLY A 258 -2.71 22.57 -2.61
CA GLY A 258 -2.32 21.78 -1.44
C GLY A 258 -3.46 21.05 -0.71
N ARG A 259 -4.57 20.73 -1.39
CA ARG A 259 -5.75 20.08 -0.79
C ARG A 259 -5.65 18.55 -0.72
N TRP A 260 -5.07 17.92 -1.75
CA TRP A 260 -4.80 16.47 -1.77
C TRP A 260 -6.04 15.59 -1.47
N LEU A 261 -7.20 16.01 -1.98
CA LEU A 261 -8.50 15.37 -1.71
C LEU A 261 -8.84 14.24 -2.68
N TYR A 262 -8.01 14.03 -3.69
CA TYR A 262 -8.24 13.08 -4.77
C TYR A 262 -7.20 11.96 -4.71
N SER A 263 -7.53 10.84 -5.34
CA SER A 263 -6.58 9.76 -5.63
C SER A 263 -6.59 9.50 -7.13
N VAL A 264 -5.54 8.85 -7.62
CA VAL A 264 -5.39 8.49 -9.03
C VAL A 264 -5.71 7.02 -9.24
N CYS A 265 -6.16 6.70 -10.45
CA CYS A 265 -6.69 5.38 -10.74
C CYS A 265 -6.42 4.96 -12.19
N PHE A 266 -6.49 3.65 -12.41
CA PHE A 266 -6.54 3.05 -13.74
C PHE A 266 -7.89 2.38 -13.96
N ARG A 267 -8.54 2.70 -15.08
CA ARG A 267 -9.79 2.08 -15.52
C ARG A 267 -9.70 1.64 -16.98
N PHE A 268 -10.59 0.77 -17.42
CA PHE A 268 -10.65 0.35 -18.82
C PHE A 268 -12.03 0.63 -19.38
N ASP A 269 -12.09 1.40 -20.48
CA ASP A 269 -13.35 1.78 -21.10
C ASP A 269 -13.10 2.28 -22.53
N ASP A 270 -14.07 2.07 -23.42
CA ASP A 270 -13.97 2.26 -24.88
C ASP A 270 -12.70 1.62 -25.49
N GLY A 271 -12.44 0.37 -25.11
CA GLY A 271 -11.34 -0.43 -25.66
C GLY A 271 -9.93 0.05 -25.30
N ARG A 272 -9.77 0.93 -24.30
CA ARG A 272 -8.46 1.45 -23.89
C ARG A 272 -8.32 1.51 -22.37
N LEU A 273 -7.07 1.37 -21.92
CA LEU A 273 -6.69 1.68 -20.54
C LEU A 273 -6.66 3.20 -20.36
N ARG A 274 -7.12 3.68 -19.22
CA ARG A 274 -7.22 5.11 -18.89
C ARG A 274 -6.57 5.37 -17.55
N PHE A 275 -5.74 6.40 -17.46
CA PHE A 275 -5.27 6.95 -16.20
C PHE A 275 -6.00 8.26 -15.92
N ASP A 276 -6.51 8.42 -14.70
CA ASP A 276 -7.29 9.58 -14.29
C ASP A 276 -7.26 9.77 -12.77
N SER A 277 -7.97 10.79 -12.26
CA SER A 277 -8.18 11.00 -10.82
C SER A 277 -9.66 11.05 -10.43
N GLY A 278 -9.93 10.76 -9.16
CA GLY A 278 -11.26 10.74 -8.55
C GLY A 278 -11.20 11.10 -7.06
N ASN A 279 -12.35 11.41 -6.46
CA ASN A 279 -12.42 11.77 -5.04
C ASN A 279 -11.86 10.65 -4.17
N ALA A 280 -10.90 10.95 -3.29
CA ALA A 280 -10.28 9.94 -2.42
C ALA A 280 -11.24 9.38 -1.37
N ASP A 281 -12.40 10.02 -1.18
CA ASP A 281 -13.43 9.66 -0.21
C ASP A 281 -14.69 9.04 -0.80
N ALA A 282 -14.73 8.89 -2.12
CA ALA A 282 -15.83 8.25 -2.81
C ALA A 282 -15.54 6.75 -2.95
N PRO A 283 -16.16 5.87 -2.14
CA PRO A 283 -16.09 4.43 -2.39
C PRO A 283 -16.83 4.11 -3.70
N SER A 284 -16.30 3.17 -4.48
CA SER A 284 -16.92 2.70 -5.71
C SER A 284 -16.91 1.18 -5.79
N ASP A 285 -17.99 0.58 -6.25
CA ASP A 285 -18.18 -0.88 -6.26
C ASP A 285 -17.39 -1.59 -7.38
N ASP A 286 -16.88 -0.82 -8.34
CA ASP A 286 -16.06 -1.21 -9.47
C ASP A 286 -14.55 -0.95 -9.27
N TYR A 287 -14.12 -0.39 -8.14
CA TYR A 287 -12.71 -0.11 -7.84
C TYR A 287 -12.18 -0.89 -6.64
N GLY A 288 -10.88 -1.16 -6.66
CA GLY A 288 -10.13 -1.71 -5.54
C GLY A 288 -8.70 -1.16 -5.47
N SER A 289 -8.24 -0.89 -4.26
CA SER A 289 -6.90 -0.34 -4.00
C SER A 289 -5.82 -1.42 -3.92
N VAL A 290 -4.78 -1.30 -4.75
CA VAL A 290 -3.65 -2.26 -4.78
C VAL A 290 -2.77 -2.09 -3.56
N VAL A 291 -2.41 -3.20 -2.94
CA VAL A 291 -1.54 -3.22 -1.77
C VAL A 291 -0.51 -4.33 -1.83
N ALA A 292 0.63 -4.12 -1.19
CA ALA A 292 1.63 -5.14 -0.96
C ALA A 292 1.79 -5.41 0.55
N SER A 293 2.06 -6.65 0.93
CA SER A 293 2.40 -7.00 2.30
C SER A 293 3.86 -6.68 2.59
N LEU A 294 4.13 -6.04 3.72
CA LEU A 294 5.49 -5.80 4.21
C LEU A 294 6.02 -6.98 5.06
N GLY A 295 5.33 -8.12 5.02
CA GLY A 295 5.61 -9.28 5.86
C GLY A 295 4.96 -9.15 7.25
N SER A 296 4.95 -10.25 8.01
CA SER A 296 4.51 -10.22 9.41
C SER A 296 5.51 -9.44 10.25
N VAL A 297 5.02 -8.51 11.08
CA VAL A 297 5.75 -8.11 12.30
C VAL A 297 5.93 -9.39 13.12
N PRO A 298 7.15 -9.78 13.50
CA PRO A 298 7.32 -10.87 14.45
C PRO A 298 6.61 -10.48 15.76
N GLY A 299 5.53 -11.17 16.12
CA GLY A 299 4.94 -11.10 17.46
C GLY A 299 3.62 -10.34 17.62
N VAL A 300 2.59 -10.63 16.81
CA VAL A 300 1.19 -10.55 17.27
C VAL A 300 0.66 -11.95 17.47
#